data_AF-A0A7U6QMF9-F1
#
_entry.id   AF-A0A7U6QMF9-F1
#
_cell.length_a   1.000
_cell.length_b   1.000
_cell.length_c   1.000
_cell.angle_alpha   90.00
_cell.angle_beta   90.00
_cell.angle_gamma   90.00
#
_symmetry.space_group_name_H-M   'P 1'
#
loop_
_entity.id
_entity.type
_entity.pdbx_description
1 polymer ?
#
loop_
_entity_poly.entity_id
_entity_poly.type
_entity_poly.pdbx_seq_one_letter_code
_entity_poly.pdbx_strand_id
1 'polypeptide(L)'
;MLKRWPQKAFVKKNHIELIASENYCSQAVMEAQGTDLTNKYAEGYPGKRYYGGCEHVDVIEQLAIDRAKSCSVLNTSTSSHIQAAKQTLPYF
;
A
#
# COMPACT_ATOMS: atom_id res chain seq x y z
N MET A 1 17.92 -11.05 -22.95
CA MET A 1 18.67 -11.46 -21.73
C MET A 1 18.39 -10.45 -20.62
N LEU A 2 17.38 -10.69 -19.79
CA LEU A 2 17.16 -9.91 -18.56
C LEU A 2 17.85 -10.65 -17.42
N LYS A 3 18.89 -10.05 -16.85
CA LYS A 3 19.56 -10.59 -15.66
C LYS A 3 18.58 -10.52 -14.49
N ARG A 4 18.09 -11.68 -14.04
CA ARG A 4 17.28 -11.82 -12.82
C ARG A 4 18.11 -11.31 -11.65
N TRP A 5 17.67 -10.23 -11.01
CA TRP A 5 18.26 -9.75 -9.76
C TRP A 5 18.07 -10.84 -8.69
N PRO A 6 19.08 -11.18 -7.88
CA PRO A 6 18.91 -12.16 -6.84
C PRO A 6 17.83 -11.66 -5.86
N GLN A 7 16.74 -12.41 -5.73
CA GLN A 7 15.76 -12.23 -4.66
C GLN A 7 16.46 -12.56 -3.34
N LYS A 8 16.96 -11.53 -2.62
CA LYS A 8 17.30 -11.69 -1.21
C LYS A 8 16.01 -11.74 -0.42
N ALA A 9 15.68 -12.91 0.12
CA ALA A 9 15.50 -13.12 1.55
C ALA A 9 14.97 -14.54 1.81
N PHE A 10 15.90 -15.49 1.94
CA PHE A 10 15.61 -16.67 2.75
C PHE A 10 15.54 -16.16 4.19
N VAL A 11 14.34 -16.06 4.77
CA VAL A 11 14.20 -15.74 6.19
C VAL A 11 14.95 -16.83 6.95
N LYS A 12 16.13 -16.50 7.45
CA LYS A 12 16.81 -17.38 8.38
C LYS A 12 16.04 -17.28 9.69
N LYS A 13 15.17 -18.26 9.96
CA LYS A 13 14.39 -18.40 11.20
C LYS A 13 15.24 -18.48 12.49
N ASN A 14 16.57 -18.41 12.37
CA ASN A 14 17.53 -18.62 13.44
C ASN A 14 18.23 -17.32 13.89
N HIS A 15 17.75 -16.15 13.45
CA HIS A 15 18.24 -14.85 13.89
C HIS A 15 17.10 -14.05 14.51
N ILE A 16 17.43 -13.30 15.58
CA ILE A 16 16.50 -12.37 16.23
C ILE A 16 16.80 -10.99 15.67
N GLU A 17 15.83 -10.39 14.99
CA GLU A 17 15.94 -9.00 14.54
C GLU A 17 15.56 -8.07 15.70
N LEU A 18 16.46 -7.13 16.01
CA LEU A 18 16.32 -6.22 17.16
C LEU A 18 16.14 -4.75 16.73
N ILE A 19 16.03 -4.49 15.43
CA ILE A 19 15.79 -3.14 14.91
C ILE A 19 14.30 -2.84 15.06
N ALA A 20 13.96 -1.90 15.94
CA ALA A 20 12.57 -1.62 16.35
C ALA A 20 11.64 -1.16 15.20
N SER A 21 12.19 -0.61 14.11
CA SER A 21 11.43 -0.14 12.96
C SER A 21 11.26 -1.17 11.85
N GLU A 22 11.98 -2.30 11.91
CA GLU A 22 11.89 -3.35 10.91
C GLU A 22 10.79 -4.34 11.28
N ASN A 23 10.15 -4.90 10.25
CA ASN A 23 9.10 -5.90 10.43
C ASN A 23 9.03 -6.83 9.21
N TYR A 24 8.42 -7.99 9.41
CA TYR A 24 8.19 -8.95 8.34
C TYR A 24 6.81 -8.76 7.75
N CYS A 25 6.77 -8.66 6.42
CA CYS A 25 5.51 -8.57 5.70
C CYS A 25 4.88 -9.95 5.53
N SER A 26 3.54 -10.02 5.53
CA SER A 26 2.83 -11.29 5.24
C SER A 26 3.02 -11.70 3.78
N GLN A 27 2.93 -13.00 3.51
CA GLN A 27 3.05 -13.53 2.14
C GLN A 27 2.02 -12.92 1.19
N ALA A 28 0.77 -12.75 1.63
CA ALA A 28 -0.29 -12.16 0.83
C ALA A 28 0.02 -10.71 0.39
N VAL A 29 0.68 -9.92 1.24
CA VAL A 29 1.08 -8.55 0.89
C VAL A 29 2.22 -8.56 -0.14
N MET A 30 3.19 -9.46 0.01
CA MET A 30 4.27 -9.63 -0.97
C MET A 30 3.73 -10.08 -2.34
N GLU A 31 2.75 -11.00 -2.35
CA GLU A 31 2.09 -11.45 -3.58
C GLU A 31 1.33 -10.32 -4.25
N ALA A 32 0.57 -9.50 -3.50
CA ALA A 32 -0.16 -8.37 -4.04
C ALA A 32 0.76 -7.32 -4.68
N GLN A 33 1.91 -7.02 -4.06
CA GLN A 33 2.91 -6.09 -4.61
C GLN A 33 3.57 -6.61 -5.91
N GLY A 34 3.59 -7.93 -6.12
CA GLY A 34 4.16 -8.56 -7.32
C GLY A 34 3.19 -8.75 -8.48
N THR A 35 1.98 -8.20 -8.40
CA THR A 35 0.96 -8.32 -9.46
C THR A 35 1.19 -7.31 -10.59
N ASP A 36 0.52 -7.52 -11.72
CA ASP A 36 0.56 -6.59 -12.87
C ASP A 36 0.00 -5.19 -12.57
N LEU A 37 -0.57 -4.97 -11.38
CA LEU A 37 -1.01 -3.66 -10.92
C LEU A 37 0.11 -2.62 -10.92
N THR A 38 1.37 -3.05 -10.75
CA THR A 38 2.54 -2.16 -10.82
C THR A 38 2.75 -1.54 -12.20
N ASN A 39 2.19 -2.14 -13.25
CA ASN A 39 2.33 -1.67 -14.63
C ASN A 39 1.27 -0.60 -14.97
N LYS A 40 0.23 -0.43 -14.15
CA LYS A 40 -0.88 0.47 -14.45
C LYS A 40 -0.63 1.86 -13.88
N TYR A 41 -0.65 2.84 -14.77
CA TYR A 41 -0.63 4.25 -14.42
C TYR A 41 -2.08 4.74 -14.18
N ALA A 42 -2.37 5.20 -12.96
CA ALA A 42 -3.73 5.55 -12.51
C ALA A 42 -3.73 6.89 -11.75
N GLU A 43 -3.23 7.95 -12.38
CA GLU A 43 -3.23 9.29 -11.78
C GLU A 43 -4.66 9.84 -11.60
N GLY A 44 -4.86 10.60 -10.53
CA GLY A 44 -6.17 11.11 -10.10
C GLY A 44 -6.80 10.22 -9.03
N TYR A 45 -8.06 10.46 -8.71
CA TYR A 45 -8.82 9.70 -7.69
C TYR A 45 -9.76 8.69 -8.32
N PRO A 46 -10.28 7.70 -7.57
CA PRO A 46 -11.31 6.79 -8.07
C PRO A 46 -12.48 7.56 -8.70
N GLY A 47 -12.86 7.22 -9.93
CA GLY A 47 -13.88 7.91 -10.71
C GLY A 47 -13.47 9.28 -11.30
N LYS A 48 -12.26 9.78 -10.99
CA LYS A 48 -11.67 11.02 -11.53
C LYS A 48 -10.23 10.79 -11.96
N ARG A 49 -10.05 9.88 -12.92
CA ARG A 49 -8.73 9.52 -13.45
C ARG A 49 -8.36 10.35 -14.66
N TYR A 50 -7.07 10.63 -14.81
CA TYR A 50 -6.53 11.27 -16.01
C TYR A 50 -6.38 10.29 -17.19
N TYR A 51 -6.30 8.98 -16.90
CA TYR A 51 -6.16 7.91 -17.90
C TYR A 51 -7.27 6.87 -17.75
N GLY A 52 -7.71 6.31 -18.88
CA GLY A 52 -8.74 5.26 -18.93
C GLY A 52 -8.24 3.86 -18.58
N GLY A 53 -9.17 2.92 -18.41
CA GLY A 53 -8.87 1.51 -18.09
C GLY A 53 -8.39 1.29 -16.66
N CYS A 54 -8.90 2.08 -15.71
CA CYS A 54 -8.54 2.05 -14.29
C CYS A 54 -9.64 1.41 -13.43
N GLU A 55 -10.60 0.72 -14.02
CA GLU A 55 -11.81 0.21 -13.34
C GLU A 55 -11.46 -0.70 -12.16
N HIS A 56 -10.47 -1.57 -12.35
CA HIS A 56 -9.99 -2.47 -11.29
C HIS A 56 -9.16 -1.73 -10.23
N VAL A 57 -8.39 -0.71 -10.62
CA VAL A 57 -7.59 0.10 -9.68
C VAL A 57 -8.49 0.93 -8.78
N ASP A 58 -9.58 1.48 -9.32
CA ASP A 58 -10.57 2.25 -8.58
C ASP A 58 -11.24 1.41 -7.48
N VAL A 59 -11.62 0.16 -7.79
CA VAL A 59 -12.18 -0.77 -6.81
C VAL A 59 -11.18 -1.07 -5.69
N ILE A 60 -9.92 -1.33 -6.04
CA ILE A 60 -8.86 -1.64 -5.08
C ILE A 60 -8.58 -0.44 -4.18
N GLU A 61 -8.48 0.76 -4.75
CA GLU A 61 -8.20 1.99 -4.01
C GLU A 61 -9.37 2.36 -3.08
N GLN A 62 -10.61 2.24 -3.57
CA GLN A 62 -11.79 2.48 -2.73
C GLN A 62 -11.85 1.48 -1.56
N LEU A 63 -11.60 0.19 -1.81
CA LEU A 63 -11.53 -0.83 -0.77
C LEU A 63 -10.42 -0.54 0.25
N ALA A 64 -9.26 -0.05 -0.20
CA ALA A 64 -8.16 0.34 0.67
C ALA A 64 -8.53 1.54 1.56
N ILE A 65 -9.19 2.56 0.98
CA ILE A 65 -9.71 3.73 1.71
C ILE A 65 -10.71 3.29 2.79
N ASP A 66 -11.65 2.43 2.44
CA ASP A 66 -12.70 2.00 3.36
C ASP A 66 -12.12 1.18 4.52
N ARG A 67 -11.18 0.27 4.21
CA ARG A 67 -10.44 -0.49 5.25
C ARG A 67 -9.61 0.43 6.14
N ALA A 68 -8.89 1.37 5.54
CA ALA A 68 -8.11 2.34 6.30
C ALA A 68 -9.00 3.12 7.28
N LYS A 69 -10.14 3.63 6.81
CA LYS A 69 -11.13 4.32 7.65
C LYS A 69 -11.71 3.41 8.75
N SER A 70 -11.88 2.12 8.49
CA SER A 70 -12.37 1.18 9.50
C SER A 70 -11.34 0.87 10.60
N CYS A 71 -10.05 1.01 10.31
CA CYS A 71 -8.98 0.74 11.29
C CYS A 71 -8.98 1.78 12.42
N SER A 72 -8.99 1.29 13.67
CA SER A 72 -9.08 2.11 14.89
C SER A 72 -7.99 3.18 15.00
N VAL A 73 -6.82 2.94 14.42
CA VAL A 73 -5.69 3.87 14.39
C VAL A 73 -6.04 5.18 13.65
N LEU A 74 -6.92 5.15 12.65
CA LEU A 74 -7.41 6.36 11.98
C LEU A 74 -8.67 6.95 12.63
N ASN A 75 -9.32 6.23 13.55
CA ASN A 75 -10.57 6.65 14.21
C ASN A 75 -10.36 7.31 15.56
N THR A 76 -9.17 7.18 16.16
CA THR A 76 -8.82 7.92 17.38
C THR A 76 -8.36 9.34 17.02
N SER A 77 -8.91 10.32 17.73
CA SER A 77 -8.66 11.77 17.57
C SER A 77 -7.26 12.23 18.04
N THR A 78 -6.26 11.35 17.98
CA THR A 78 -4.95 11.57 18.61
C THR A 78 -3.83 10.98 17.78
N SER A 79 -3.47 11.64 16.68
CA SER A 79 -2.08 11.71 16.21
C SER A 79 -1.98 12.82 15.17
N SER A 80 -1.12 13.81 15.42
CA SER A 80 -0.87 14.95 14.53
C SER A 80 -0.44 14.53 13.11
N HIS A 81 0.18 13.35 12.96
CA HIS A 81 0.55 12.78 11.66
C HIS A 81 -0.64 12.20 10.88
N ILE A 82 -1.67 11.71 11.56
CA ILE A 82 -2.87 11.10 10.94
C ILE A 82 -3.86 12.19 10.48
N GLN A 83 -3.85 13.33 11.16
CA GLN A 83 -4.71 14.47 10.85
C GLN A 83 -4.36 15.10 9.48
N ALA A 84 -3.07 15.08 9.11
CA ALA A 84 -2.60 15.53 7.80
C ALA A 84 -3.20 14.70 6.66
N ALA A 85 -3.26 13.36 6.79
CA ALA A 85 -3.83 12.48 5.77
C ALA A 85 -5.35 12.67 5.57
N LYS A 86 -6.08 13.10 6.60
CA LYS A 86 -7.52 13.44 6.48
C LYS A 86 -7.74 14.78 5.76
N GLN A 87 -6.80 15.72 5.85
CA GLN A 87 -6.90 17.07 5.27
C GLN A 87 -6.37 17.17 3.84
N THR A 88 -5.53 16.24 3.37
CA THR A 88 -5.03 16.21 1.98
C THR A 88 -5.92 15.47 0.99
N LEU A 89 -6.87 14.63 1.46
CA LEU A 89 -7.83 13.92 0.60
C LEU A 89 -8.80 14.79 -0.23
N PRO A 90 -9.17 16.03 0.15
CA PRO A 90 -10.06 16.87 -0.67
C PRO A 90 -9.36 17.82 -1.65
N TYR A 91 -8.02 17.88 -1.70
CA TYR A 91 -7.29 18.93 -2.42
C TYR A 91 -6.18 18.48 -3.39
N PHE A 92 -6.26 17.25 -3.91
CA PHE A 92 -5.52 16.87 -5.12
C PHE A 92 -6.46 16.19 -6.13
#